data_AF-A0A520FTK8-F1
#
_entry.id   AF-A0A520FTK8-F1
#
_cell.length_a   1.000
_cell.length_b   1.000
_cell.length_c   1.000
_cell.angle_alpha   90.00
_cell.angle_beta   90.00
_cell.angle_gamma   90.00
#
_symmetry.space_group_name_H-M   'P 1'
#
loop_
_entity.id
_entity.type
_entity.pdbx_description
1 polymer ?
#
loop_
_entity_poly.entity_id
_entity_poly.type
_entity_poly.pdbx_seq_one_letter_code
_entity_poly.pdbx_strand_id
1 'polypeptide(L)'
;PGEDGLGRRYYINDTGTGNTVNLSHPRVLQMVTDSLRYWVTEMHVDGFRFDLATILAREPHGFDEGGGFLKSCRQDPVLSSVKLIAEPWDIGPGGYQVGGFPPGWAEWNDQFRDTVRAFWKGDEAMAPALAQCLTASSDRFNNRGRRPWASVNFITAHDGFTLADTVSYNEKHNEANGEDNRDGHGDNRSWNCGVEGPTDDEAVLALRARQQRNLLATLLLSQGTPMLLAGDEFGRTQQGNNNAYCQDDDISWVDWEIANSPRGQSLTQFVQHITHLRQTLPVLRRNRFLTGQFSEAAQVKDATWLAPDGAEMDQAHWQDPQTRCFGLLLEGTAPGSSLPKPAADASVLLVFNAWEGAIDFKLPPRGKQRGKVWTRVVDTALETQAEDAFKAGHLYTVTGRSLLVFSSSAA
;
A
#
# COMPACT_ATOMS: atom_id res chain seq x y z
N PRO A 1 -40.28 -4.22 -2.97
CA PRO A 1 -40.88 -3.75 -4.23
C PRO A 1 -39.85 -2.88 -4.95
N GLY A 2 -39.23 -3.39 -6.01
CA GLY A 2 -38.29 -2.62 -6.85
C GLY A 2 -39.06 -2.05 -8.04
N GLU A 3 -38.83 -0.76 -8.31
CA GLU A 3 -39.51 0.05 -9.34
C GLU A 3 -39.02 -0.19 -10.78
N ASP A 4 -38.07 -1.09 -10.99
CA ASP A 4 -37.65 -1.46 -12.34
C ASP A 4 -38.41 -2.73 -12.74
N GLY A 5 -39.40 -2.58 -13.62
CA GLY A 5 -40.36 -3.60 -14.08
C GLY A 5 -39.78 -4.85 -14.79
N LEU A 6 -38.54 -5.25 -14.51
CA LEU A 6 -37.98 -6.54 -14.90
C LEU A 6 -38.31 -7.56 -13.80
N GLY A 7 -39.28 -8.43 -14.08
CA GLY A 7 -39.75 -9.45 -13.12
C GLY A 7 -38.63 -10.34 -12.57
N ARG A 8 -38.91 -10.98 -11.43
CA ARG A 8 -38.08 -11.96 -10.65
C ARG A 8 -37.52 -13.17 -11.43
N ARG A 9 -37.54 -13.15 -12.75
CA ARG A 9 -37.07 -14.21 -13.65
C ARG A 9 -35.55 -14.17 -13.87
N TYR A 10 -34.92 -13.00 -13.78
CA TYR A 10 -33.49 -12.81 -14.09
C TYR A 10 -32.67 -12.51 -12.83
N TYR A 11 -31.38 -12.84 -12.89
CA TYR A 11 -30.44 -12.59 -11.79
C TYR A 11 -29.91 -11.16 -11.83
N ILE A 12 -29.72 -10.58 -10.65
CA ILE A 12 -28.84 -9.42 -10.45
C ILE A 12 -27.40 -9.93 -10.54
N ASN A 13 -26.53 -9.23 -11.27
CA ASN A 13 -25.15 -9.62 -11.53
C ASN A 13 -24.16 -8.51 -11.12
N ASP A 14 -24.19 -8.14 -9.85
CA ASP A 14 -23.27 -7.14 -9.27
C ASP A 14 -21.84 -7.72 -9.08
N THR A 15 -21.67 -9.04 -9.23
CA THR A 15 -20.37 -9.73 -9.19
C THR A 15 -19.63 -9.72 -10.52
N GLY A 16 -20.34 -9.60 -11.64
CA GLY A 16 -19.78 -9.86 -12.98
C GLY A 16 -19.67 -11.34 -13.35
N THR A 17 -20.08 -12.27 -12.48
CA THR A 17 -19.94 -13.73 -12.68
C THR A 17 -21.25 -14.45 -13.03
N GLY A 18 -22.30 -13.67 -13.30
CA GLY A 18 -23.61 -14.13 -13.77
C GLY A 18 -24.72 -14.04 -12.72
N ASN A 19 -24.39 -14.03 -11.43
CA ASN A 19 -25.38 -13.91 -10.34
C ASN A 19 -24.76 -13.32 -9.05
N THR A 20 -25.63 -12.79 -8.18
CA THR A 20 -25.28 -12.27 -6.85
C THR A 20 -26.03 -13.03 -5.75
N VAL A 21 -25.32 -13.51 -4.74
CA VAL A 21 -25.90 -14.23 -3.59
C VAL A 21 -26.72 -13.27 -2.71
N ASN A 22 -27.98 -13.63 -2.44
CA ASN A 22 -28.90 -12.77 -1.68
C ASN A 22 -28.72 -12.91 -0.15
N LEU A 23 -27.87 -12.06 0.43
CA LEU A 23 -27.62 -12.03 1.87
C LEU A 23 -28.73 -11.36 2.70
N SER A 24 -29.71 -10.69 2.10
CA SER A 24 -30.91 -10.23 2.81
C SER A 24 -31.85 -11.39 3.20
N HIS A 25 -31.68 -12.59 2.62
CA HIS A 25 -32.47 -13.76 3.00
C HIS A 25 -31.91 -14.45 4.27
N PRO A 26 -32.70 -14.64 5.35
CA PRO A 26 -32.19 -15.11 6.64
C PRO A 26 -31.42 -16.45 6.59
N ARG A 27 -31.85 -17.40 5.75
CA ARG A 27 -31.16 -18.69 5.62
C ARG A 27 -29.86 -18.64 4.81
N VAL A 28 -29.75 -17.68 3.90
CA VAL A 28 -28.48 -17.45 3.17
C VAL A 28 -27.50 -16.74 4.08
N LEU A 29 -27.97 -15.73 4.82
CA LEU A 29 -27.19 -15.10 5.88
C LEU A 29 -26.68 -16.12 6.90
N GLN A 30 -27.56 -17.01 7.39
CA GLN A 30 -27.17 -18.09 8.28
C GLN A 30 -26.11 -19.01 7.63
N MET A 31 -26.33 -19.45 6.39
CA MET A 31 -25.36 -20.32 5.70
C MET A 31 -23.96 -19.68 5.65
N VAL A 32 -23.88 -18.39 5.31
CA VAL A 32 -22.60 -17.67 5.22
C VAL A 32 -21.99 -17.48 6.61
N THR A 33 -22.75 -17.07 7.63
CA THR A 33 -22.20 -16.90 8.98
C THR A 33 -21.83 -18.23 9.65
N ASP A 34 -22.57 -19.31 9.38
CA ASP A 34 -22.24 -20.68 9.81
C ASP A 34 -20.93 -21.13 9.16
N SER A 35 -20.74 -20.86 7.86
CA SER A 35 -19.48 -21.12 7.14
C SER A 35 -18.30 -20.36 7.77
N LEU A 36 -18.45 -19.06 8.02
CA LEU A 36 -17.39 -18.27 8.65
C LEU A 36 -17.04 -18.82 10.04
N ARG A 37 -18.04 -19.15 10.87
CA ARG A 37 -17.81 -19.74 12.19
C ARG A 37 -17.11 -21.09 12.09
N TYR A 38 -17.53 -21.94 11.15
CA TYR A 38 -16.88 -23.23 10.91
C TYR A 38 -15.39 -23.07 10.57
N TRP A 39 -15.05 -22.15 9.66
CA TRP A 39 -13.65 -21.88 9.32
C TRP A 39 -12.85 -21.35 10.51
N VAL A 40 -13.44 -20.54 11.39
CA VAL A 40 -12.75 -20.06 12.59
C VAL A 40 -12.62 -21.16 13.67
N THR A 41 -13.70 -21.84 14.03
CA THR A 41 -13.70 -22.74 15.20
C THR A 41 -13.20 -24.14 14.90
N GLU A 42 -13.45 -24.66 13.69
CA GLU A 42 -13.06 -26.02 13.31
C GLU A 42 -11.75 -26.04 12.52
N MET A 43 -11.57 -25.06 11.63
CA MET A 43 -10.39 -24.99 10.75
C MET A 43 -9.31 -24.03 11.27
N HIS A 44 -9.59 -23.33 12.38
CA HIS A 44 -8.67 -22.40 13.05
C HIS A 44 -8.16 -21.25 12.17
N VAL A 45 -9.00 -20.74 11.26
CA VAL A 45 -8.70 -19.55 10.46
C VAL A 45 -8.74 -18.27 11.31
N ASP A 46 -7.70 -17.45 11.23
CA ASP A 46 -7.53 -16.20 12.03
C ASP A 46 -8.26 -14.96 11.46
N GLY A 47 -8.87 -15.10 10.28
CA GLY A 47 -9.56 -14.01 9.60
C GLY A 47 -9.78 -14.26 8.10
N PHE A 48 -10.45 -13.32 7.46
CA PHE A 48 -10.91 -13.44 6.07
C PHE A 48 -10.61 -12.18 5.28
N ARG A 49 -10.20 -12.35 4.01
CA ARG A 49 -10.30 -11.32 2.96
C ARG A 49 -11.52 -11.66 2.11
N PHE A 50 -12.52 -10.79 2.13
CA PHE A 50 -13.75 -10.95 1.38
C PHE A 50 -13.59 -10.33 0.00
N ASP A 51 -13.72 -11.17 -1.01
CA ASP A 51 -13.81 -10.79 -2.42
C ASP A 51 -15.11 -10.03 -2.71
N LEU A 52 -15.02 -8.96 -3.50
CA LEU A 52 -16.12 -8.05 -3.83
C LEU A 52 -17.04 -7.75 -2.63
N ALA A 53 -16.43 -7.38 -1.50
CA ALA A 53 -17.08 -7.38 -0.19
C ALA A 53 -18.30 -6.44 -0.12
N THR A 54 -18.38 -5.43 -0.99
CA THR A 54 -19.55 -4.54 -1.09
C THR A 54 -20.84 -5.33 -1.26
N ILE A 55 -20.79 -6.45 -1.99
CA ILE A 55 -21.94 -7.34 -2.23
C ILE A 55 -22.51 -7.89 -0.93
N LEU A 56 -21.64 -8.14 0.06
CA LEU A 56 -22.05 -8.70 1.34
C LEU A 56 -22.90 -7.73 2.16
N ALA A 57 -22.83 -6.45 1.83
CA ALA A 57 -23.56 -5.37 2.46
C ALA A 57 -24.65 -4.77 1.54
N ARG A 58 -24.94 -5.41 0.40
CA ARG A 58 -26.05 -4.99 -0.46
C ARG A 58 -27.39 -5.40 0.15
N GLU A 59 -28.23 -4.40 0.35
CA GLU A 59 -29.65 -4.52 0.67
C GLU A 59 -30.47 -4.13 -0.56
N PRO A 60 -31.82 -4.25 -0.57
CA PRO A 60 -32.64 -3.94 -1.75
C PRO A 60 -32.52 -2.51 -2.30
N HIS A 61 -31.85 -1.60 -1.58
CA HIS A 61 -31.65 -0.20 -1.95
C HIS A 61 -30.17 0.16 -2.19
N GLY A 62 -29.27 -0.84 -2.24
CA GLY A 62 -27.84 -0.64 -2.43
C GLY A 62 -27.01 -1.04 -1.19
N PHE A 63 -25.75 -0.61 -1.17
CA PHE A 63 -24.86 -0.84 -0.03
C PHE A 63 -25.38 -0.16 1.24
N ASP A 64 -25.46 -0.91 2.32
CA ASP A 64 -25.81 -0.43 3.66
C ASP A 64 -24.75 -0.90 4.67
N GLU A 65 -24.01 0.05 5.25
CA GLU A 65 -23.03 -0.22 6.31
C GLU A 65 -23.65 -0.81 7.60
N GLY A 66 -24.96 -0.63 7.76
CA GLY A 66 -25.81 -1.23 8.77
C GLY A 66 -26.55 -2.49 8.28
N GLY A 67 -26.17 -3.06 7.14
CA GLY A 67 -26.78 -4.25 6.56
C GLY A 67 -26.72 -5.48 7.47
N GLY A 68 -27.62 -6.44 7.23
CA GLY A 68 -27.81 -7.61 8.09
C GLY A 68 -26.53 -8.43 8.31
N PHE A 69 -25.72 -8.61 7.26
CA PHE A 69 -24.46 -9.35 7.33
C PHE A 69 -23.40 -8.67 8.20
N LEU A 70 -23.16 -7.36 7.99
CA LEU A 70 -22.17 -6.61 8.76
C LEU A 70 -22.54 -6.54 10.25
N LYS A 71 -23.83 -6.35 10.56
CA LYS A 71 -24.34 -6.44 11.93
C LYS A 71 -24.10 -7.82 12.54
N SER A 72 -24.37 -8.88 11.77
CA SER A 72 -24.19 -10.26 12.22
C SER A 72 -22.73 -10.55 12.57
N CYS A 73 -21.78 -10.16 11.71
CA CYS A 73 -20.35 -10.32 11.98
C CYS A 73 -19.90 -9.53 13.22
N ARG A 74 -20.40 -8.29 13.38
CA ARG A 74 -20.00 -7.40 14.47
C ARG A 74 -20.48 -7.86 15.85
N GLN A 75 -21.69 -8.43 15.93
CA GLN A 75 -22.26 -8.88 17.21
C GLN A 75 -21.86 -10.31 17.57
N ASP A 76 -21.43 -11.11 16.59
CA ASP A 76 -21.14 -12.53 16.81
C ASP A 76 -19.89 -12.72 17.69
N PRO A 77 -19.96 -13.50 18.78
CA PRO A 77 -18.83 -13.67 19.70
C PRO A 77 -17.58 -14.29 19.08
N VAL A 78 -17.74 -15.10 18.02
CA VAL A 78 -16.62 -15.72 17.31
C VAL A 78 -16.10 -14.75 16.25
N LEU A 79 -16.98 -14.27 15.35
CA LEU A 79 -16.56 -13.48 14.20
C LEU A 79 -16.04 -12.09 14.57
N SER A 80 -16.48 -11.52 15.69
CA SER A 80 -15.96 -10.23 16.19
C SER A 80 -14.52 -10.30 16.71
N SER A 81 -13.95 -11.49 16.88
CA SER A 81 -12.59 -11.71 17.38
C SER A 81 -11.53 -11.94 16.30
N VAL A 82 -11.94 -12.12 15.04
CA VAL A 82 -11.04 -12.42 13.91
C VAL A 82 -10.82 -11.21 13.02
N LYS A 83 -9.82 -11.27 12.13
CA LYS A 83 -9.54 -10.18 11.18
C LYS A 83 -10.53 -10.23 10.02
N LEU A 84 -11.13 -9.08 9.68
CA LEU A 84 -12.04 -8.95 8.55
C LEU A 84 -11.47 -7.91 7.59
N ILE A 85 -11.14 -8.33 6.38
CA ILE A 85 -10.57 -7.48 5.33
C ILE A 85 -11.54 -7.48 4.15
N ALA A 86 -11.93 -6.31 3.67
CA ALA A 86 -12.80 -6.17 2.50
C ALA A 86 -11.98 -5.80 1.26
N GLU A 87 -12.37 -6.35 0.12
CA GLU A 87 -12.29 -5.65 -1.16
C GLU A 87 -13.50 -4.71 -1.25
N PRO A 88 -13.34 -3.41 -1.00
CA PRO A 88 -14.47 -2.51 -0.75
C PRO A 88 -15.06 -1.95 -2.05
N TRP A 89 -15.20 -2.80 -3.08
CA TRP A 89 -15.88 -2.47 -4.32
C TRP A 89 -16.55 -3.69 -4.94
N ASP A 90 -17.50 -3.41 -5.84
CA ASP A 90 -18.03 -4.37 -6.80
C ASP A 90 -18.37 -3.64 -8.11
N ILE A 91 -18.83 -4.37 -9.13
CA ILE A 91 -19.13 -3.78 -10.45
C ILE A 91 -20.56 -3.23 -10.55
N GLY A 92 -21.39 -3.42 -9.52
CA GLY A 92 -22.76 -2.95 -9.49
C GLY A 92 -22.86 -1.43 -9.28
N PRO A 93 -24.03 -0.82 -9.54
CA PRO A 93 -24.25 0.60 -9.26
C PRO A 93 -23.94 0.92 -7.78
N GLY A 94 -23.19 2.01 -7.57
CA GLY A 94 -22.73 2.41 -6.23
C GLY A 94 -21.75 1.43 -5.57
N GLY A 95 -21.08 0.57 -6.36
CA GLY A 95 -20.21 -0.48 -5.84
C GLY A 95 -18.97 0.01 -5.09
N TYR A 96 -18.43 1.18 -5.44
CA TYR A 96 -17.20 1.70 -4.84
C TYR A 96 -17.41 2.26 -3.43
N GLN A 97 -16.91 1.55 -2.41
CA GLN A 97 -17.16 1.78 -0.99
C GLN A 97 -15.88 1.89 -0.15
N VAL A 98 -14.75 2.28 -0.75
CA VAL A 98 -13.48 2.48 -0.01
C VAL A 98 -13.67 3.50 1.12
N GLY A 99 -13.44 3.07 2.36
CA GLY A 99 -13.66 3.83 3.59
C GLY A 99 -15.07 3.71 4.18
N GLY A 100 -15.99 3.08 3.44
CA GLY A 100 -17.40 2.92 3.78
C GLY A 100 -17.69 1.79 4.77
N PHE A 101 -16.79 0.81 4.91
CA PHE A 101 -17.01 -0.31 5.84
C PHE A 101 -16.95 0.13 7.32
N PRO A 102 -17.71 -0.55 8.20
CA PRO A 102 -17.82 -0.16 9.60
C PRO A 102 -16.51 -0.43 10.38
N PRO A 103 -16.32 0.22 11.54
CA PRO A 103 -15.20 -0.07 12.43
C PRO A 103 -15.11 -1.56 12.78
N GLY A 104 -13.89 -2.11 12.77
CA GLY A 104 -13.61 -3.54 12.89
C GLY A 104 -13.13 -4.17 11.58
N TRP A 105 -13.43 -3.54 10.44
CA TRP A 105 -12.98 -3.97 9.12
C TRP A 105 -11.74 -3.19 8.68
N ALA A 106 -10.80 -3.90 8.07
CA ALA A 106 -9.77 -3.33 7.21
C ALA A 106 -10.21 -3.44 5.74
N GLU A 107 -9.65 -2.62 4.88
CA GLU A 107 -10.04 -2.55 3.47
C GLU A 107 -8.80 -2.46 2.60
N TRP A 108 -8.80 -3.18 1.48
CA TRP A 108 -7.83 -2.96 0.41
C TRP A 108 -7.92 -1.51 -0.06
N ASN A 109 -6.77 -0.83 -0.12
CA ASN A 109 -6.65 0.55 -0.56
C ASN A 109 -6.07 0.59 -1.97
N ASP A 110 -6.93 0.50 -2.99
CA ASP A 110 -6.56 0.62 -4.40
C ASP A 110 -5.97 2.00 -4.73
N GLN A 111 -6.37 3.04 -4.02
CA GLN A 111 -5.81 4.38 -4.21
C GLN A 111 -4.35 4.46 -3.78
N PHE A 112 -3.96 3.71 -2.74
CA PHE A 112 -2.56 3.56 -2.37
C PHE A 112 -1.77 2.93 -3.53
N ARG A 113 -2.26 1.80 -4.06
CA ARG A 113 -1.66 1.11 -5.22
C ARG A 113 -1.45 2.08 -6.37
N ASP A 114 -2.53 2.74 -6.76
CA ASP A 114 -2.62 3.58 -7.93
C ASP A 114 -1.73 4.83 -7.83
N THR A 115 -1.80 5.50 -6.69
CA THR A 115 -1.03 6.72 -6.42
C THR A 115 0.46 6.44 -6.34
N VAL A 116 0.86 5.37 -5.65
CA VAL A 116 2.29 5.04 -5.51
C VAL A 116 2.88 4.62 -6.84
N ARG A 117 2.15 3.83 -7.65
CA ARG A 117 2.55 3.50 -9.03
C ARG A 117 2.71 4.75 -9.89
N ALA A 118 1.70 5.63 -9.92
CA ALA A 118 1.74 6.88 -10.68
C ALA A 118 2.89 7.81 -10.26
N PHE A 119 3.13 7.97 -8.96
CA PHE A 119 4.22 8.78 -8.44
C PHE A 119 5.59 8.29 -8.94
N TRP A 120 5.87 6.98 -8.83
CA TRP A 120 7.16 6.43 -9.21
C TRP A 120 7.37 6.32 -10.72
N LYS A 121 6.29 6.11 -11.48
CA LYS A 121 6.24 6.30 -12.94
C LYS A 121 6.63 7.73 -13.32
N GLY A 122 6.25 8.72 -12.50
CA GLY A 122 6.61 10.12 -12.67
C GLY A 122 5.49 10.96 -13.27
N ASP A 123 4.24 10.56 -13.03
CA ASP A 123 3.07 11.37 -13.35
C ASP A 123 3.07 12.66 -12.51
N GLU A 124 2.54 13.75 -13.06
CA GLU A 124 2.54 15.08 -12.42
C GLU A 124 1.49 15.20 -11.31
N ALA A 125 1.66 16.17 -10.41
CA ALA A 125 0.73 16.50 -9.33
C ALA A 125 0.44 15.37 -8.31
N MET A 126 1.38 14.44 -8.14
CA MET A 126 1.21 13.27 -7.27
C MET A 126 1.60 13.49 -5.79
N ALA A 127 2.32 14.56 -5.45
CA ALA A 127 2.81 14.77 -4.08
C ALA A 127 1.70 14.78 -3.01
N PRO A 128 0.58 15.52 -3.17
CA PRO A 128 -0.49 15.53 -2.16
C PRO A 128 -1.14 14.15 -1.96
N ALA A 129 -1.41 13.44 -3.06
CA ALA A 129 -2.01 12.11 -3.01
C ALA A 129 -1.05 11.11 -2.34
N LEU A 130 0.24 11.16 -2.67
CA LEU A 130 1.24 10.31 -2.03
C LEU A 130 1.35 10.62 -0.53
N ALA A 131 1.29 11.90 -0.12
CA ALA A 131 1.31 12.28 1.29
C ALA A 131 0.13 11.68 2.09
N GLN A 132 -1.06 11.63 1.49
CA GLN A 132 -2.22 10.94 2.06
C GLN A 132 -1.97 9.43 2.19
N CYS A 133 -1.45 8.79 1.14
CA CYS A 133 -1.14 7.36 1.13
C CYS A 133 -0.12 6.98 2.22
N LEU A 134 0.98 7.73 2.34
CA LEU A 134 2.04 7.52 3.33
C LEU A 134 1.53 7.63 4.78
N THR A 135 0.44 8.37 5.00
CA THR A 135 -0.18 8.62 6.31
C THR A 135 -1.46 7.81 6.56
N ALA A 136 -1.54 6.63 5.93
CA ALA A 136 -2.63 5.65 6.02
C ALA A 136 -3.98 6.16 5.49
N SER A 137 -3.96 7.06 4.49
CA SER A 137 -5.15 7.62 3.82
C SER A 137 -6.19 8.11 4.83
N SER A 138 -5.71 8.92 5.79
CA SER A 138 -6.51 9.35 6.94
C SER A 138 -7.77 10.13 6.55
N ASP A 139 -7.76 10.81 5.41
CA ASP A 139 -8.92 11.48 4.82
C ASP A 139 -10.11 10.53 4.59
N ARG A 140 -9.83 9.24 4.34
CA ARG A 140 -10.84 8.20 4.17
C ARG A 140 -11.05 7.36 5.42
N PHE A 141 -9.96 6.94 6.06
CA PHE A 141 -10.02 5.93 7.13
C PHE A 141 -10.09 6.52 8.54
N ASN A 142 -9.76 7.81 8.76
CA ASN A 142 -9.81 8.43 10.09
C ASN A 142 -11.20 8.93 10.45
N ASN A 143 -12.17 8.02 10.48
CA ASN A 143 -13.52 8.30 10.90
C ASN A 143 -13.99 7.23 11.90
N ARG A 144 -14.98 7.58 12.74
CA ARG A 144 -15.74 6.63 13.57
C ARG A 144 -14.87 5.72 14.47
N GLY A 145 -13.69 6.20 14.87
CA GLY A 145 -12.76 5.47 15.75
C GLY A 145 -11.95 4.37 15.06
N ARG A 146 -11.97 4.28 13.73
CA ARG A 146 -11.07 3.43 12.94
C ARG A 146 -9.60 3.82 13.18
N ARG A 147 -8.70 2.93 12.80
CA ARG A 147 -7.26 3.05 13.05
C ARG A 147 -6.49 2.98 11.73
N PRO A 148 -5.22 3.41 11.70
CA PRO A 148 -4.40 3.33 10.49
C PRO A 148 -4.36 1.94 9.85
N TRP A 149 -4.41 0.88 10.66
CA TRP A 149 -4.42 -0.51 10.17
C TRP A 149 -5.64 -0.86 9.31
N ALA A 150 -6.69 -0.03 9.33
CA ALA A 150 -7.87 -0.20 8.49
C ALA A 150 -7.55 0.01 7.00
N SER A 151 -6.48 0.73 6.67
CA SER A 151 -5.93 0.79 5.32
C SER A 151 -4.98 -0.38 5.09
N VAL A 152 -5.39 -1.34 4.25
CA VAL A 152 -4.51 -2.38 3.72
C VAL A 152 -3.86 -1.84 2.46
N ASN A 153 -2.63 -1.36 2.61
CA ASN A 153 -1.84 -0.80 1.53
C ASN A 153 -1.22 -1.94 0.72
N PHE A 154 -1.23 -1.84 -0.60
CA PHE A 154 -0.59 -2.79 -1.50
C PHE A 154 -0.15 -2.09 -2.78
N ILE A 155 0.89 -2.62 -3.43
CA ILE A 155 1.31 -2.17 -4.77
C ILE A 155 0.84 -3.13 -5.84
N THR A 156 0.66 -4.38 -5.48
CA THR A 156 0.43 -5.52 -6.38
C THR A 156 -0.44 -6.52 -5.63
N ALA A 157 -1.23 -7.27 -6.39
CA ALA A 157 -2.10 -8.32 -5.90
C ALA A 157 -2.14 -9.42 -6.96
N HIS A 158 -2.98 -10.43 -6.76
CA HIS A 158 -3.23 -11.42 -7.81
C HIS A 158 -3.90 -10.79 -9.04
N ASP A 159 -4.68 -9.72 -8.84
CA ASP A 159 -5.22 -8.89 -9.92
C ASP A 159 -4.17 -7.89 -10.42
N GLY A 160 -3.97 -7.86 -11.74
CA GLY A 160 -3.02 -6.96 -12.38
C GLY A 160 -1.61 -7.54 -12.47
N PHE A 161 -0.65 -6.65 -12.76
CA PHE A 161 0.77 -7.04 -12.81
C PHE A 161 1.35 -7.38 -11.43
N THR A 162 2.33 -8.29 -11.45
CA THR A 162 3.34 -8.43 -10.38
C THR A 162 4.20 -7.17 -10.27
N LEU A 163 5.07 -7.11 -9.25
CA LEU A 163 5.96 -5.96 -9.07
C LEU A 163 6.98 -5.87 -10.21
N ALA A 164 7.54 -7.01 -10.63
CA ALA A 164 8.50 -7.06 -11.72
C ALA A 164 7.86 -6.61 -13.03
N ASP A 165 6.62 -7.02 -13.29
CA ASP A 165 5.91 -6.69 -14.52
C ASP A 165 5.43 -5.23 -14.53
N THR A 166 5.10 -4.66 -13.37
CA THR A 166 4.74 -3.24 -13.21
C THR A 166 5.86 -2.31 -13.67
N VAL A 167 7.13 -2.74 -13.60
CA VAL A 167 8.30 -1.97 -14.07
C VAL A 167 8.87 -2.46 -15.40
N SER A 168 8.22 -3.45 -16.03
CA SER A 168 8.73 -4.10 -17.26
C SER A 168 7.78 -4.04 -18.44
N TYR A 169 6.50 -3.72 -18.23
CA TYR A 169 5.49 -3.66 -19.29
C TYR A 169 4.65 -2.39 -19.20
N ASN A 170 4.36 -1.79 -20.35
CA ASN A 170 3.36 -0.73 -20.47
C ASN A 170 2.00 -1.31 -20.84
N GLU A 171 1.99 -2.36 -21.67
CA GLU A 171 0.77 -3.00 -22.17
C GLU A 171 0.59 -4.37 -21.51
N LYS A 172 -0.67 -4.82 -21.40
CA LYS A 172 -0.98 -6.20 -20.99
C LYS A 172 -0.75 -7.18 -22.15
N HIS A 173 -0.27 -8.37 -21.83
CA HIS A 173 0.01 -9.48 -22.74
C HIS A 173 -0.76 -10.72 -22.22
N ASN A 174 -2.09 -10.66 -22.31
CA ASN A 174 -3.00 -11.70 -21.81
C ASN A 174 -3.38 -12.72 -22.91
N GLU A 175 -2.64 -12.78 -24.02
CA GLU A 175 -2.97 -13.65 -25.17
C GLU A 175 -3.12 -15.12 -24.77
N ALA A 176 -2.34 -15.57 -23.78
CA ALA A 176 -2.41 -16.93 -23.22
C ALA A 176 -3.79 -17.28 -22.62
N ASN A 177 -4.61 -16.29 -22.27
CA ASN A 177 -5.94 -16.49 -21.70
C ASN A 177 -6.99 -16.89 -22.76
N GLY A 178 -6.69 -16.73 -24.05
CA GLY A 178 -7.56 -17.14 -25.15
C GLY A 178 -8.74 -16.19 -25.42
N GLU A 179 -8.70 -14.96 -24.92
CA GLU A 179 -9.76 -13.95 -25.09
C GLU A 179 -9.37 -12.78 -26.02
N ASP A 180 -8.35 -12.98 -26.86
CA ASP A 180 -7.75 -11.97 -27.75
C ASP A 180 -7.26 -10.72 -27.00
N ASN A 181 -6.65 -10.93 -25.82
CA ASN A 181 -6.12 -9.88 -24.93
C ASN A 181 -7.19 -8.85 -24.47
N ARG A 182 -8.49 -9.20 -24.53
CA ARG A 182 -9.60 -8.32 -24.14
C ARG A 182 -9.81 -8.28 -22.63
N ASP A 183 -9.51 -9.37 -21.94
CA ASP A 183 -9.63 -9.52 -20.49
C ASP A 183 -8.50 -8.81 -19.73
N GLY A 184 -8.71 -8.53 -18.45
CA GLY A 184 -7.76 -7.76 -17.63
C GLY A 184 -7.85 -6.24 -17.81
N HIS A 185 -7.40 -5.50 -16.80
CA HIS A 185 -7.53 -4.04 -16.76
C HIS A 185 -6.56 -3.36 -17.74
N GLY A 186 -6.96 -2.22 -18.31
CA GLY A 186 -6.14 -1.46 -19.26
C GLY A 186 -5.25 -0.39 -18.61
N ASP A 187 -5.65 0.17 -17.47
CA ASP A 187 -4.88 1.22 -16.77
C ASP A 187 -4.05 0.64 -15.62
N ASN A 188 -2.87 0.12 -15.95
CA ASN A 188 -2.00 -0.55 -14.98
C ASN A 188 -1.13 0.41 -14.17
N ARG A 189 -1.06 1.69 -14.59
CA ARG A 189 -0.10 2.70 -14.09
C ARG A 189 1.34 2.19 -14.03
N SER A 190 1.72 1.34 -14.96
CA SER A 190 3.04 0.72 -15.07
C SER A 190 3.99 1.55 -15.95
N TRP A 191 5.27 1.21 -15.89
CA TRP A 191 6.29 1.79 -16.76
C TRP A 191 7.39 0.77 -17.07
N ASN A 192 7.54 0.42 -18.34
CA ASN A 192 8.51 -0.57 -18.79
C ASN A 192 10.00 -0.17 -18.65
N CYS A 193 10.28 1.05 -18.15
CA CYS A 193 11.61 1.63 -17.97
C CYS A 193 12.43 1.78 -19.25
N GLY A 194 11.77 1.78 -20.42
CA GLY A 194 12.38 2.05 -21.74
C GLY A 194 12.28 0.89 -22.74
N VAL A 195 12.12 -0.35 -22.27
CA VAL A 195 12.01 -1.54 -23.13
C VAL A 195 10.81 -2.36 -22.67
N GLU A 196 9.97 -2.84 -23.59
CA GLU A 196 8.83 -3.70 -23.25
C GLU A 196 9.31 -5.13 -23.00
N GLY A 197 9.02 -5.69 -21.82
CA GLY A 197 9.36 -7.06 -21.46
C GLY A 197 10.84 -7.31 -21.14
N PRO A 198 11.34 -8.55 -21.34
CA PRO A 198 12.72 -8.93 -21.04
C PRO A 198 13.75 -8.12 -21.84
N THR A 199 14.91 -7.84 -21.23
CA THR A 199 16.01 -7.08 -21.86
C THR A 199 17.35 -7.40 -21.22
N ASP A 200 18.43 -7.23 -22.00
CA ASP A 200 19.82 -7.31 -21.55
C ASP A 200 20.47 -5.92 -21.35
N ASP A 201 19.72 -4.83 -21.53
CA ASP A 201 20.21 -3.46 -21.30
C ASP A 201 20.40 -3.22 -19.79
N GLU A 202 21.67 -3.20 -19.35
CA GLU A 202 22.04 -3.02 -17.95
C GLU A 202 21.53 -1.70 -17.34
N ALA A 203 21.38 -0.63 -18.13
CA ALA A 203 20.85 0.63 -17.62
C ALA A 203 19.35 0.51 -17.30
N VAL A 204 18.60 -0.18 -18.16
CA VAL A 204 17.17 -0.47 -17.93
C VAL A 204 17.01 -1.40 -16.74
N LEU A 205 17.84 -2.44 -16.64
CA LEU A 205 17.77 -3.42 -15.55
C LEU A 205 18.11 -2.79 -14.20
N ALA A 206 19.12 -1.92 -14.14
CA ALA A 206 19.46 -1.16 -12.93
C ALA A 206 18.33 -0.20 -12.52
N LEU A 207 17.69 0.47 -13.49
CA LEU A 207 16.53 1.32 -13.23
C LEU A 207 15.33 0.52 -12.71
N ARG A 208 15.01 -0.62 -13.34
CA ARG A 208 13.94 -1.53 -12.88
C ARG A 208 14.19 -2.01 -11.45
N ALA A 209 15.41 -2.46 -11.15
CA ALA A 209 15.77 -2.88 -9.79
C ALA A 209 15.57 -1.75 -8.78
N ARG A 210 15.95 -0.50 -9.12
CA ARG A 210 15.70 0.68 -8.29
C ARG A 210 14.21 0.94 -8.09
N GLN A 211 13.41 0.86 -9.15
CA GLN A 211 11.96 1.08 -9.08
C GLN A 211 11.24 0.01 -8.25
N GLN A 212 11.62 -1.26 -8.36
CA GLN A 212 11.09 -2.31 -7.48
C GLN A 212 11.39 -2.00 -6.00
N ARG A 213 12.63 -1.59 -5.70
CA ARG A 213 13.01 -1.16 -4.34
C ARG A 213 12.25 0.07 -3.87
N ASN A 214 12.01 1.06 -4.74
CA ASN A 214 11.20 2.26 -4.43
C ASN A 214 9.77 1.90 -4.03
N LEU A 215 9.11 1.06 -4.82
CA LEU A 215 7.75 0.60 -4.60
C LEU A 215 7.64 -0.21 -3.30
N LEU A 216 8.54 -1.18 -3.09
CA LEU A 216 8.59 -1.99 -1.86
C LEU A 216 8.89 -1.16 -0.62
N ALA A 217 9.84 -0.23 -0.69
CA ALA A 217 10.17 0.65 0.41
C ALA A 217 8.99 1.58 0.74
N THR A 218 8.33 2.16 -0.27
CA THR A 218 7.14 2.99 -0.06
C THR A 218 6.04 2.20 0.63
N LEU A 219 5.76 0.98 0.18
CA LEU A 219 4.78 0.07 0.79
C LEU A 219 5.11 -0.23 2.27
N LEU A 220 6.31 -0.74 2.53
CA LEU A 220 6.69 -1.26 3.85
C LEU A 220 7.03 -0.17 4.87
N LEU A 221 7.26 1.08 4.44
CA LEU A 221 7.56 2.21 5.32
C LEU A 221 6.36 3.15 5.53
N SER A 222 5.28 3.00 4.78
CA SER A 222 4.04 3.75 4.97
C SER A 222 3.31 3.38 6.27
N GLN A 223 2.53 4.31 6.81
CA GLN A 223 1.56 3.98 7.86
C GLN A 223 0.44 3.11 7.29
N GLY A 224 -0.13 2.24 8.12
CA GLY A 224 -1.17 1.28 7.73
C GLY A 224 -0.66 -0.17 7.72
N THR A 225 -1.42 -1.06 7.09
CA THR A 225 -1.11 -2.49 7.00
C THR A 225 -0.57 -2.81 5.61
N PRO A 226 0.73 -3.06 5.42
CA PRO A 226 1.26 -3.44 4.12
C PRO A 226 0.90 -4.90 3.78
N MET A 227 0.45 -5.13 2.55
CA MET A 227 0.25 -6.45 1.96
C MET A 227 1.26 -6.63 0.81
N LEU A 228 2.04 -7.70 0.87
CA LEU A 228 3.01 -8.09 -0.15
C LEU A 228 2.45 -9.28 -0.94
N LEU A 229 2.50 -9.20 -2.27
CA LEU A 229 2.18 -10.32 -3.15
C LEU A 229 3.33 -11.34 -3.14
N ALA A 230 3.00 -12.62 -2.99
CA ALA A 230 3.99 -13.68 -2.98
C ALA A 230 4.79 -13.71 -4.29
N GLY A 231 6.12 -13.66 -4.16
CA GLY A 231 7.08 -13.68 -5.25
C GLY A 231 7.58 -12.30 -5.68
N ASP A 232 6.95 -11.21 -5.23
CA ASP A 232 7.48 -9.87 -5.47
C ASP A 232 8.78 -9.62 -4.71
N GLU A 233 9.06 -10.37 -3.64
CA GLU A 233 10.31 -10.29 -2.89
C GLU A 233 11.55 -10.75 -3.67
N PHE A 234 11.38 -11.45 -4.79
CA PHE A 234 12.47 -11.84 -5.68
C PHE A 234 12.22 -11.52 -7.15
N GLY A 235 11.13 -10.83 -7.47
CA GLY A 235 10.83 -10.36 -8.83
C GLY A 235 10.14 -11.41 -9.70
N ARG A 236 9.17 -12.15 -9.15
CA ARG A 236 8.27 -13.01 -9.91
C ARG A 236 7.62 -12.23 -11.06
N THR A 237 7.53 -12.87 -12.22
CA THR A 237 6.91 -12.33 -13.44
C THR A 237 5.77 -13.24 -13.88
N GLN A 238 4.76 -12.64 -14.51
CA GLN A 238 3.72 -13.32 -15.28
C GLN A 238 3.87 -13.01 -16.77
N GLN A 239 5.07 -12.59 -17.19
CA GLN A 239 5.43 -12.28 -18.57
C GLN A 239 4.54 -11.20 -19.20
N GLY A 240 4.06 -10.24 -18.39
CA GLY A 240 3.16 -9.20 -18.86
C GLY A 240 1.69 -9.64 -18.93
N ASN A 241 1.34 -10.84 -18.47
CA ASN A 241 -0.06 -11.19 -18.23
C ASN A 241 -0.53 -10.51 -16.92
N ASN A 242 -1.52 -9.63 -16.99
CA ASN A 242 -2.06 -8.91 -15.83
C ASN A 242 -3.38 -9.50 -15.30
N ASN A 243 -3.77 -10.67 -15.81
CA ASN A 243 -5.01 -11.35 -15.46
C ASN A 243 -4.84 -12.87 -15.59
N ALA A 244 -3.84 -13.44 -14.93
CA ALA A 244 -3.49 -14.86 -15.07
C ALA A 244 -4.45 -15.80 -14.30
N TYR A 245 -5.76 -15.50 -14.28
CA TYR A 245 -6.77 -16.20 -13.48
C TYR A 245 -7.00 -17.65 -13.95
N CYS A 246 -6.75 -17.93 -15.23
CA CYS A 246 -6.96 -19.22 -15.87
C CYS A 246 -5.65 -19.96 -16.22
N GLN A 247 -4.50 -19.41 -15.79
CA GLN A 247 -3.18 -20.01 -16.04
C GLN A 247 -2.79 -20.88 -14.84
N ASP A 248 -2.78 -22.19 -15.05
CA ASP A 248 -2.32 -23.21 -14.09
C ASP A 248 -0.96 -23.77 -14.58
N ASP A 249 0.01 -22.88 -14.81
CA ASP A 249 1.30 -23.19 -15.45
C ASP A 249 2.42 -22.20 -15.07
N ASP A 250 3.55 -22.27 -15.78
CA ASP A 250 4.75 -21.45 -15.55
C ASP A 250 4.52 -19.93 -15.60
N ILE A 251 3.41 -19.44 -16.20
CA ILE A 251 3.04 -18.02 -16.15
C ILE A 251 2.66 -17.63 -14.73
N SER A 252 1.96 -18.49 -13.99
CA SER A 252 1.43 -18.16 -12.67
C SER A 252 2.17 -18.84 -11.53
N TRP A 253 3.07 -19.79 -11.80
CA TRP A 253 3.85 -20.50 -10.77
C TRP A 253 4.89 -19.63 -10.09
N VAL A 254 5.16 -19.96 -8.83
CA VAL A 254 6.29 -19.36 -8.11
C VAL A 254 7.56 -20.04 -8.62
N ASP A 255 8.32 -19.30 -9.41
CA ASP A 255 9.61 -19.75 -9.93
C ASP A 255 10.74 -19.48 -8.93
N TRP A 256 11.24 -20.56 -8.32
CA TRP A 256 12.34 -20.52 -7.36
C TRP A 256 13.72 -20.34 -8.02
N GLU A 257 13.85 -20.55 -9.33
CA GLU A 257 15.10 -20.25 -10.04
C GLU A 257 15.30 -18.74 -10.15
N ILE A 258 14.22 -17.96 -10.33
CA ILE A 258 14.27 -16.49 -10.22
C ILE A 258 14.72 -16.09 -8.82
N ALA A 259 14.16 -16.72 -7.77
CA ALA A 259 14.54 -16.47 -6.38
C ALA A 259 16.02 -16.75 -6.10
N ASN A 260 16.57 -17.81 -6.70
CA ASN A 260 17.96 -18.21 -6.54
C ASN A 260 18.94 -17.41 -7.43
N SER A 261 18.43 -16.63 -8.39
CA SER A 261 19.27 -15.75 -9.20
C SER A 261 19.93 -14.64 -8.34
N PRO A 262 21.09 -14.09 -8.74
CA PRO A 262 21.72 -12.99 -8.01
C PRO A 262 20.81 -11.77 -7.79
N ARG A 263 19.95 -11.44 -8.77
CA ARG A 263 18.99 -10.34 -8.66
C ARG A 263 17.85 -10.66 -7.68
N GLY A 264 17.31 -11.88 -7.74
CA GLY A 264 16.28 -12.34 -6.81
C GLY A 264 16.77 -12.33 -5.37
N GLN A 265 17.97 -12.84 -5.12
CA GLN A 265 18.62 -12.80 -3.80
C GLN A 265 18.84 -11.38 -3.29
N SER A 266 19.31 -10.46 -4.15
CA SER A 266 19.50 -9.04 -3.78
C SER A 266 18.17 -8.38 -3.37
N LEU A 267 17.08 -8.62 -4.11
CA LEU A 267 15.78 -8.06 -3.79
C LEU A 267 15.21 -8.67 -2.51
N THR A 268 15.38 -9.97 -2.30
CA THR A 268 14.92 -10.66 -1.08
C THR A 268 15.63 -10.11 0.14
N GLN A 269 16.96 -9.90 0.07
CA GLN A 269 17.72 -9.27 1.15
C GLN A 269 17.25 -7.84 1.42
N PHE A 270 16.93 -7.08 0.37
CA PHE A 270 16.36 -5.73 0.52
C PHE A 270 15.01 -5.76 1.24
N VAL A 271 14.10 -6.67 0.85
CA VAL A 271 12.78 -6.84 1.51
C VAL A 271 12.93 -7.24 2.97
N GLN A 272 13.85 -8.17 3.27
CA GLN A 272 14.18 -8.55 4.64
C GLN A 272 14.66 -7.35 5.47
N HIS A 273 15.56 -6.54 4.91
CA HIS A 273 16.10 -5.35 5.56
C HIS A 273 15.01 -4.31 5.90
N ILE A 274 14.19 -3.91 4.93
CA ILE A 274 13.13 -2.92 5.16
C ILE A 274 12.02 -3.47 6.08
N THR A 275 11.74 -4.78 6.04
CA THR A 275 10.82 -5.43 6.97
C THR A 275 11.36 -5.40 8.39
N HIS A 276 12.66 -5.69 8.55
CA HIS A 276 13.34 -5.58 9.84
C HIS A 276 13.27 -4.15 10.38
N LEU A 277 13.57 -3.14 9.56
CA LEU A 277 13.45 -1.73 9.94
C LEU A 277 12.01 -1.37 10.38
N ARG A 278 10.99 -1.81 9.64
CA ARG A 278 9.58 -1.59 10.03
C ARG A 278 9.27 -2.19 11.41
N GLN A 279 9.83 -3.36 11.71
CA GLN A 279 9.63 -4.03 12.99
C GLN A 279 10.40 -3.35 14.13
N THR A 280 11.62 -2.87 13.89
CA THR A 280 12.47 -2.26 14.93
C THR A 280 12.22 -0.78 15.16
N LEU A 281 11.57 -0.08 14.22
CA LEU A 281 11.23 1.35 14.32
C LEU A 281 9.71 1.54 14.52
N PRO A 282 9.21 1.65 15.77
CA PRO A 282 7.77 1.76 16.05
C PRO A 282 7.09 2.97 15.40
N VAL A 283 7.87 4.02 15.08
CA VAL A 283 7.36 5.23 14.41
C VAL A 283 6.74 4.92 13.05
N LEU A 284 7.13 3.83 12.38
CA LEU A 284 6.57 3.36 11.10
C LEU A 284 5.27 2.55 11.26
N ARG A 285 4.89 2.20 12.50
CA ARG A 285 3.73 1.33 12.82
C ARG A 285 2.83 1.98 13.87
N ARG A 286 2.49 3.26 13.70
CA ARG A 286 1.67 3.96 14.69
C ARG A 286 0.25 3.41 14.71
N ASN A 287 -0.27 3.23 15.92
CA ASN A 287 -1.64 2.76 16.16
C ASN A 287 -2.70 3.86 16.05
N ARG A 288 -2.30 5.11 15.83
CA ARG A 288 -3.17 6.28 15.64
C ARG A 288 -2.71 7.05 14.40
N PHE A 289 -3.65 7.71 13.74
CA PHE A 289 -3.33 8.56 12.60
C PHE A 289 -2.41 9.70 13.02
N LEU A 290 -1.51 10.04 12.11
CA LEU A 290 -0.65 11.21 12.23
C LEU A 290 -1.51 12.46 12.07
N THR A 291 -1.23 13.49 12.86
CA THR A 291 -2.00 14.74 12.85
C THR A 291 -1.26 15.89 12.16
N GLY A 292 0.07 15.86 12.16
CA GLY A 292 0.92 16.97 11.73
C GLY A 292 0.80 18.21 12.64
N GLN A 293 0.07 18.11 13.75
CA GLN A 293 -0.17 19.21 14.67
C GLN A 293 0.95 19.29 15.70
N PHE A 294 1.32 20.52 16.06
CA PHE A 294 2.31 20.75 17.10
C PHE A 294 1.75 20.36 18.47
N SER A 295 2.43 19.45 19.16
CA SER A 295 2.08 19.07 20.53
C SER A 295 2.82 19.97 21.51
N GLU A 296 2.10 20.81 22.27
CA GLU A 296 2.71 21.61 23.35
C GLU A 296 3.34 20.73 24.44
N ALA A 297 2.74 19.57 24.73
CA ALA A 297 3.26 18.65 25.73
C ALA A 297 4.60 18.01 25.31
N ALA A 298 4.76 17.68 24.02
CA ALA A 298 5.96 17.03 23.50
C ALA A 298 6.95 18.01 22.82
N GLN A 299 6.53 19.26 22.60
CA GLN A 299 7.27 20.31 21.87
C GLN A 299 7.72 19.88 20.45
N VAL A 300 6.96 19.00 19.80
CA VAL A 300 7.23 18.46 18.46
C VAL A 300 5.92 18.20 17.71
N LYS A 301 5.99 18.19 16.36
CA LYS A 301 4.96 17.59 15.49
C LYS A 301 5.22 16.09 15.41
N ASP A 302 4.18 15.30 15.19
CA ASP A 302 4.30 13.85 15.02
C ASP A 302 4.75 13.46 13.59
N ALA A 303 4.43 14.30 12.60
CA ALA A 303 4.91 14.24 11.23
C ALA A 303 5.15 15.66 10.68
N THR A 304 6.22 15.84 9.90
CA THR A 304 6.55 17.09 9.21
C THR A 304 6.96 16.79 7.77
N TRP A 305 6.38 17.51 6.82
CA TRP A 305 6.73 17.40 5.40
C TRP A 305 7.77 18.44 5.03
N LEU A 306 8.83 18.04 4.36
CA LEU A 306 10.01 18.87 4.11
C LEU A 306 10.26 19.04 2.60
N ALA A 307 10.49 20.27 2.17
CA ALA A 307 11.01 20.57 0.85
C ALA A 307 12.53 20.27 0.77
N PRO A 308 13.13 20.18 -0.43
CA PRO A 308 14.56 19.88 -0.58
C PRO A 308 15.51 20.85 0.14
N ASP A 309 15.10 22.11 0.32
CA ASP A 309 15.88 23.11 1.06
C ASP A 309 15.86 22.92 2.59
N GLY A 310 15.09 21.94 3.08
CA GLY A 310 14.90 21.61 4.49
C GLY A 310 13.83 22.43 5.20
N ALA A 311 13.10 23.30 4.50
CA ALA A 311 11.94 24.00 5.04
C ALA A 311 10.70 23.08 5.07
N GLU A 312 9.73 23.42 5.92
CA GLU A 312 8.44 22.72 5.90
C GLU A 312 7.67 23.09 4.62
N MET A 313 7.07 22.10 3.96
CA MET A 313 6.28 22.33 2.74
C MET A 313 5.06 23.19 3.02
N ASP A 314 4.93 24.28 2.26
CA ASP A 314 3.74 25.12 2.25
C ASP A 314 2.74 24.74 1.14
N GLN A 315 1.65 25.50 1.03
CA GLN A 315 0.61 25.25 0.04
C GLN A 315 1.11 25.34 -1.41
N ALA A 316 2.08 26.20 -1.71
CA ALA A 316 2.62 26.34 -3.06
C ALA A 316 3.39 25.08 -3.47
N HIS A 317 4.18 24.51 -2.55
CA HIS A 317 4.86 23.24 -2.80
C HIS A 317 3.87 22.11 -3.09
N TRP A 318 2.75 22.04 -2.36
CA TRP A 318 1.73 21.01 -2.57
C TRP A 318 0.93 21.19 -3.87
N GLN A 319 0.75 22.43 -4.31
CA GLN A 319 -0.02 22.74 -5.53
C GLN A 319 0.83 22.70 -6.80
N ASP A 320 2.16 22.69 -6.68
CA ASP A 320 3.06 22.56 -7.82
C ASP A 320 2.99 21.15 -8.43
N PRO A 321 2.54 21.01 -9.70
CA PRO A 321 2.50 19.72 -10.40
C PRO A 321 3.88 19.06 -10.55
N GLN A 322 4.96 19.82 -10.44
CA GLN A 322 6.34 19.32 -10.60
C GLN A 322 7.00 18.89 -9.29
N THR A 323 6.30 18.97 -8.15
CA THR A 323 6.82 18.47 -6.87
C THR A 323 6.99 16.95 -6.92
N ARG A 324 8.23 16.51 -7.18
CA ARG A 324 8.64 15.10 -7.27
C ARG A 324 9.67 14.71 -6.21
N CYS A 325 10.19 15.68 -5.47
CA CYS A 325 11.12 15.44 -4.37
C CYS A 325 10.70 16.16 -3.10
N PHE A 326 10.55 15.40 -2.02
CA PHE A 326 10.17 15.88 -0.69
C PHE A 326 10.51 14.84 0.38
N GLY A 327 10.52 15.27 1.64
CA GLY A 327 10.77 14.43 2.79
C GLY A 327 9.57 14.32 3.74
N LEU A 328 9.45 13.18 4.42
CA LEU A 328 8.57 12.97 5.56
C LEU A 328 9.41 12.68 6.80
N LEU A 329 9.43 13.62 7.74
CA LEU A 329 10.03 13.44 9.05
C LEU A 329 8.98 12.95 10.05
N LEU A 330 9.16 11.74 10.55
CA LEU A 330 8.36 11.15 11.61
C LEU A 330 9.13 11.25 12.94
N GLU A 331 8.57 11.98 13.90
CA GLU A 331 9.25 12.22 15.18
C GLU A 331 8.96 11.11 16.19
N GLY A 332 9.98 10.31 16.52
CA GLY A 332 9.86 9.20 17.48
C GLY A 332 9.62 9.64 18.92
N THR A 333 9.88 10.91 19.25
CA THR A 333 9.58 11.51 20.56
C THR A 333 8.15 12.05 20.68
N ALA A 334 7.36 12.03 19.60
CA ALA A 334 5.95 12.38 19.68
C ALA A 334 5.14 11.21 20.25
N PRO A 335 4.12 11.46 21.11
CA PRO A 335 3.35 10.40 21.75
C PRO A 335 2.67 9.48 20.72
N GLY A 336 3.09 8.22 20.64
CA GLY A 336 2.48 7.22 19.76
C GLY A 336 1.17 6.62 20.28
N SER A 337 0.77 6.95 21.52
CA SER A 337 -0.44 6.42 22.16
C SER A 337 -0.99 7.38 23.22
N SER A 338 -2.23 7.16 23.67
CA SER A 338 -2.84 7.89 24.80
C SER A 338 -2.31 7.44 26.16
N LEU A 339 -1.52 6.37 26.21
CA LEU A 339 -0.87 5.97 27.46
C LEU A 339 0.33 6.91 27.68
N PRO A 340 0.51 7.45 28.90
CA PRO A 340 1.64 8.29 29.25
C PRO A 340 2.91 7.42 29.35
N LYS A 341 3.44 7.02 28.20
CA LYS A 341 4.79 6.49 28.07
C LYS A 341 5.68 7.60 27.49
N PRO A 342 6.84 7.89 28.09
CA PRO A 342 7.83 8.75 27.45
C PRO A 342 8.16 8.13 26.09
N ALA A 343 7.87 8.88 25.02
CA ALA A 343 8.25 8.48 23.67
C ALA A 343 9.77 8.66 23.56
N ALA A 344 10.48 7.54 23.41
CA ALA A 344 11.95 7.49 23.33
C ALA A 344 12.37 6.69 22.08
N ASP A 345 11.59 6.80 21.00
CA ASP A 345 11.89 6.12 19.75
C ASP A 345 12.77 6.98 18.85
N ALA A 346 13.46 6.34 17.92
CA ALA A 346 14.18 7.04 16.87
C ALA A 346 13.20 7.78 15.95
N SER A 347 13.50 9.04 15.66
CA SER A 347 12.89 9.75 14.52
C SER A 347 13.41 9.17 13.21
N VAL A 348 12.55 9.18 12.18
CA VAL A 348 12.85 8.64 10.85
C VAL A 348 12.52 9.71 9.82
N LEU A 349 13.46 9.95 8.90
CA LEU A 349 13.25 10.80 7.74
C LEU A 349 13.21 9.92 6.49
N LEU A 350 12.09 9.94 5.79
CA LEU A 350 11.91 9.34 4.47
C LEU A 350 12.12 10.45 3.44
N VAL A 351 12.95 10.26 2.42
CA VAL A 351 13.12 11.22 1.32
C VAL A 351 12.78 10.53 0.02
N PHE A 352 11.86 11.12 -0.73
CA PHE A 352 11.39 10.61 -2.02
C PHE A 352 11.95 11.50 -3.12
N ASN A 353 12.41 10.90 -4.21
CA ASN A 353 12.75 11.60 -5.43
C ASN A 353 12.29 10.80 -6.65
N ALA A 354 11.11 11.13 -7.18
CA ALA A 354 10.59 10.59 -8.43
C ALA A 354 11.05 11.38 -9.67
N TRP A 355 11.84 12.43 -9.51
CA TRP A 355 12.48 13.11 -10.63
C TRP A 355 13.60 12.23 -11.20
N GLU A 356 13.84 12.31 -12.50
CA GLU A 356 14.92 11.55 -13.17
C GLU A 356 16.32 12.07 -12.82
N GLY A 357 16.43 13.35 -12.45
CA GLY A 357 17.68 13.98 -12.03
C GLY A 357 17.97 13.87 -10.54
N ALA A 358 19.23 14.12 -10.19
CA ALA A 358 19.64 14.24 -8.80
C ALA A 358 19.18 15.58 -8.20
N ILE A 359 18.79 15.57 -6.92
CA ILE A 359 18.35 16.76 -6.19
C ILE A 359 19.09 16.82 -4.85
N ASP A 360 19.68 17.97 -4.53
CA ASP A 360 20.27 18.17 -3.20
C ASP A 360 19.17 18.37 -2.16
N PHE A 361 19.20 17.53 -1.13
CA PHE A 361 18.26 17.57 -0.01
C PHE A 361 18.99 17.92 1.29
N LYS A 362 18.55 18.99 1.95
CA LYS A 362 19.13 19.44 3.21
C LYS A 362 18.56 18.66 4.39
N LEU A 363 19.41 17.92 5.09
CA LEU A 363 18.98 17.15 6.26
C LEU A 363 18.54 18.11 7.41
N PRO A 364 17.35 17.90 8.01
CA PRO A 364 16.78 18.83 8.97
C PRO A 364 17.58 18.85 10.29
N PRO A 365 17.53 19.98 11.03
CA PRO A 365 18.13 20.08 12.35
C PRO A 365 17.48 19.11 13.36
N ARG A 366 18.30 18.44 14.17
CA ARG A 366 17.84 17.52 15.23
C ARG A 366 17.73 18.22 16.59
N GLY A 367 16.69 19.04 16.78
CA GLY A 367 16.37 19.69 18.07
C GLY A 367 17.53 20.51 18.71
N LYS A 368 17.40 20.85 19.99
CA LYS A 368 18.35 21.72 20.73
C LYS A 368 19.66 21.03 21.19
N GLN A 369 19.89 19.75 20.87
CA GLN A 369 21.04 19.00 21.36
C GLN A 369 22.17 18.93 20.33
N ARG A 370 23.34 19.50 20.66
CA ARG A 370 24.57 19.40 19.84
C ARG A 370 25.01 17.95 19.67
N GLY A 371 25.45 17.57 18.47
CA GLY A 371 26.13 16.29 18.19
C GLY A 371 25.26 15.17 17.60
N LYS A 372 23.96 15.39 17.36
CA LYS A 372 23.07 14.41 16.74
C LYS A 372 23.29 14.32 15.22
N VAL A 373 23.51 13.09 14.73
CA VAL A 373 23.69 12.76 13.30
C VAL A 373 22.45 12.04 12.74
N TRP A 374 22.29 12.04 11.43
CA TRP A 374 21.37 11.20 10.68
C TRP A 374 22.13 10.01 10.12
N THR A 375 21.70 8.79 10.40
CA THR A 375 22.29 7.58 9.80
C THR A 375 21.43 7.18 8.61
N ARG A 376 21.99 7.15 7.41
CA ARG A 376 21.28 6.61 6.23
C ARG A 376 21.19 5.09 6.38
N VAL A 377 19.98 4.56 6.52
CA VAL A 377 19.73 3.13 6.70
C VAL A 377 19.17 2.47 5.45
N VAL A 378 18.63 3.27 4.51
CA VAL A 378 18.18 2.79 3.20
C VAL A 378 18.55 3.81 2.12
N ASP A 379 19.05 3.30 1.00
CA ASP A 379 19.14 3.99 -0.28
C ASP A 379 18.80 2.99 -1.39
N THR A 380 17.66 3.19 -2.03
CA THR A 380 17.16 2.33 -3.11
C THR A 380 18.03 2.35 -4.37
N ALA A 381 18.88 3.37 -4.54
CA ALA A 381 19.85 3.43 -5.62
C ALA A 381 21.09 2.55 -5.37
N LEU A 382 21.29 2.09 -4.14
CA LEU A 382 22.39 1.19 -3.76
C LEU A 382 21.91 -0.26 -3.74
N GLU A 383 22.73 -1.16 -4.28
CA GLU A 383 22.46 -2.60 -4.18
C GLU A 383 22.68 -3.13 -2.76
N THR A 384 23.78 -2.69 -2.13
CA THR A 384 24.10 -3.01 -0.74
C THR A 384 23.76 -1.83 0.15
N GLN A 385 22.95 -2.09 1.18
CA GLN A 385 22.58 -1.07 2.15
C GLN A 385 23.73 -0.86 3.14
N ALA A 386 24.25 0.36 3.20
CA ALA A 386 25.34 0.73 4.09
C ALA A 386 24.94 1.91 4.98
N GLU A 387 25.27 1.80 6.26
CA GLU A 387 25.01 2.81 7.27
C GLU A 387 26.09 3.89 7.28
N ASP A 388 25.71 5.07 6.81
CA ASP A 388 26.58 6.25 6.79
C ASP A 388 25.98 7.36 7.66
N ALA A 389 26.81 8.01 8.48
CA ALA A 389 26.40 9.06 9.39
C ALA A 389 26.63 10.46 8.80
N PHE A 390 25.58 11.28 8.79
CA PHE A 390 25.57 12.63 8.25
C PHE A 390 25.22 13.64 9.34
N LYS A 391 25.87 14.80 9.33
CA LYS A 391 25.50 15.89 10.26
C LYS A 391 24.18 16.52 9.83
N ALA A 392 23.41 17.00 10.79
CA ALA A 392 22.29 17.88 10.49
C ALA A 392 22.74 19.10 9.66
N GLY A 393 21.91 19.52 8.71
CA GLY A 393 22.22 20.59 7.76
C GLY A 393 23.13 20.18 6.59
N HIS A 394 23.61 18.92 6.55
CA HIS A 394 24.30 18.39 5.39
C HIS A 394 23.37 18.39 4.15
N LEU A 395 23.92 18.77 3.00
CA LEU A 395 23.27 18.64 1.70
C LEU A 395 23.62 17.27 1.14
N TYR A 396 22.65 16.36 1.13
CA TYR A 396 22.79 15.04 0.55
C TYR A 396 22.25 15.07 -0.89
N THR A 397 23.04 14.65 -1.86
CA THR A 397 22.60 14.54 -3.26
C THR A 397 21.77 13.27 -3.44
N VAL A 398 20.45 13.44 -3.51
CA VAL A 398 19.49 12.34 -3.69
C VAL A 398 19.46 11.94 -5.16
N THR A 399 19.83 10.69 -5.45
CA THR A 399 19.81 10.12 -6.80
C THR A 399 18.42 10.22 -7.43
N GLY A 400 18.35 10.42 -8.75
CA GLY A 400 17.08 10.37 -9.48
C GLY A 400 16.37 9.02 -9.30
N ARG A 401 15.04 9.06 -9.23
CA ARG A 401 14.18 7.87 -9.05
C ARG A 401 14.60 7.05 -7.82
N SER A 402 14.78 7.67 -6.66
CA SER A 402 15.20 6.97 -5.44
C SER A 402 14.42 7.39 -4.20
N LEU A 403 14.24 6.43 -3.29
CA LEU A 403 13.83 6.63 -1.89
C LEU A 403 15.04 6.42 -0.97
N LEU A 404 15.18 7.32 0.01
CA LEU A 404 16.14 7.20 1.11
C LEU A 404 15.45 7.19 2.47
N VAL A 405 16.07 6.48 3.42
CA VAL A 405 15.66 6.52 4.83
C VAL A 405 16.85 6.90 5.69
N PHE A 406 16.65 7.90 6.54
CA PHE A 406 17.59 8.28 7.59
C PHE A 406 16.97 8.03 8.97
N SER A 407 17.70 7.36 9.84
CA SER A 407 17.35 7.16 11.24
C SER A 407 18.12 8.11 12.14
N SER A 408 17.47 8.49 13.24
CA SER A 408 18.03 9.35 14.27
C SER A 408 18.76 8.58 15.38
N SER A 409 18.63 7.24 15.41
CA SER A 409 19.48 6.34 16.21
C SER A 409 20.55 5.72 15.32
N ALA A 410 21.72 5.39 15.89
CA ALA A 410 22.52 4.30 15.33
C ALA A 410 21.72 3.01 15.53
N ALA A 411 21.67 2.14 14.52
CA ALA A 411 21.01 0.83 14.64
C ALA A 411 21.67 -0.03 15.72
#